data_AF-A0A835TVT9-F1
#
_entry.id   AF-A0A835TVT9-F1
#
_cell.length_a   1.000
_cell.length_b   1.000
_cell.length_c   1.000
_cell.angle_alpha   90.00
_cell.angle_beta   90.00
_cell.angle_gamma   90.00
#
_symmetry.space_group_name_H-M   'P 1'
#
loop_
_entity.id
_entity.type
_entity.pdbx_description
1 polymer ?
#
loop_
_entity_poly.entity_id
_entity_poly.type
_entity_poly.pdbx_seq_one_letter_code
_entity_poly.pdbx_strand_id
1 'polypeptide(L)'
;TQNVVIHDKILQLCETELCTPTLIILNHLLDLVQDIHEQGKLDAALQQQSAVYLEKKEGMDIARVVCMQKNLHDMQRGTILYTHLQDKLAEKDKELKTMKLDLELQDRATEAKIAEKIAALVEEVYSAQRERDEAVMARLRLANEERDEAFLRVQRLEKSLKELENINPEENDMELLNRINNADTGIDILKNGAIILNRIHRTKERKKKIIAEEMNAVIEQRDAALSQCKRLEQELHHLKEQNQTSANNTRHMTAENNQERALKEKKSHCLAEMCLCFKKMTSYFFSLAELIALQQEKEAALQQCKKLEEEIQTLRVYYRLYKSLSEGMSLKNQPNCAFSGLQGREDAVTLTYGQIEELAAQLQQTRSEQKDTELKLQKALEASQEANEKVQKLERLVDVLRKKVGAGTIRTVI
;
A
#
# COMPACT_ATOMS: atom_id res chain seq x y z
N THR A 1 42.76 30.74 -125.02
CA THR A 1 43.05 29.92 -126.23
C THR A 1 42.93 30.70 -127.54
N GLN A 2 42.04 31.69 -127.70
CA GLN A 2 42.01 32.54 -128.92
C GLN A 2 43.18 33.53 -129.07
N ASN A 3 43.78 34.05 -127.98
CA ASN A 3 44.90 35.00 -128.05
C ASN A 3 46.24 34.40 -128.53
N VAL A 4 46.50 33.11 -128.27
CA VAL A 4 47.75 32.45 -128.73
C VAL A 4 47.76 32.29 -130.26
N VAL A 5 46.59 32.07 -130.86
CA VAL A 5 46.43 31.93 -132.31
C VAL A 5 46.66 33.26 -133.06
N ILE A 6 46.42 34.40 -132.40
CA ILE A 6 46.67 35.72 -132.98
C ILE A 6 48.17 36.06 -132.94
N HIS A 7 48.86 35.73 -131.85
CA HIS A 7 50.31 35.95 -131.71
C HIS A 7 51.12 35.15 -132.74
N ASP A 8 50.78 33.87 -132.97
CA ASP A 8 51.44 33.04 -133.99
C ASP A 8 51.21 33.54 -135.42
N LYS A 9 50.02 34.11 -135.71
CA LYS A 9 49.71 34.68 -137.03
C LYS A 9 50.45 36.00 -137.28
N ILE A 10 50.71 36.78 -136.22
CA ILE A 10 51.47 38.03 -136.30
C ILE A 10 52.96 37.74 -136.51
N LEU A 11 53.53 36.71 -135.87
CA LEU A 11 54.93 36.30 -136.11
C LEU A 11 55.16 35.79 -137.53
N GLN A 12 54.20 35.05 -138.12
CA GLN A 12 54.29 34.58 -139.51
C GLN A 12 54.28 35.71 -140.55
N LEU A 13 53.74 36.90 -140.24
CA LEU A 13 53.73 38.04 -141.15
C LEU A 13 55.05 38.85 -141.14
N CYS A 14 55.90 38.67 -140.13
CA CYS A 14 57.18 39.38 -140.00
C CYS A 14 58.34 38.76 -140.82
N GLU A 15 58.18 37.55 -141.37
CA GLU A 15 59.23 36.85 -142.15
C GLU A 15 59.24 37.18 -143.66
N THR A 16 58.35 38.05 -144.14
CA THR A 16 58.32 38.53 -145.54
C THR A 16 58.75 39.99 -145.62
N GLU A 17 59.66 40.34 -146.54
CA GLU A 17 60.24 41.67 -146.77
C GLU A 17 59.19 42.79 -146.84
N LEU A 18 58.90 43.43 -145.69
CA LEU A 18 57.94 44.52 -145.55
C LEU A 18 58.65 45.85 -145.25
N CYS A 19 58.27 46.89 -145.99
CA CYS A 19 58.78 48.26 -145.84
C CYS A 19 58.60 48.82 -144.42
N THR A 20 59.56 49.64 -143.99
CA THR A 20 59.72 50.28 -142.66
C THR A 20 58.45 50.83 -141.99
N PRO A 21 57.45 51.41 -142.68
CA PRO A 21 56.22 51.88 -142.04
C PRO A 21 55.36 50.74 -141.47
N THR A 22 55.40 49.55 -142.06
CA THR A 22 54.55 48.41 -141.69
C THR A 22 55.01 47.76 -140.39
N LEU A 23 56.32 47.76 -140.15
CA LEU A 23 56.98 47.22 -138.95
C LEU A 23 56.65 48.06 -137.70
N ILE A 24 56.46 49.38 -137.86
CA ILE A 24 56.05 50.29 -136.78
C ILE A 24 54.60 50.01 -136.36
N ILE A 25 53.70 49.76 -137.31
CA ILE A 25 52.29 49.43 -137.02
C ILE A 25 52.18 48.06 -136.35
N LEU A 26 52.96 47.08 -136.80
CA LEU A 26 53.02 45.75 -136.19
C LEU A 26 53.57 45.79 -134.76
N ASN A 27 54.61 46.58 -134.49
CA ASN A 27 55.11 46.79 -133.12
C ASN A 27 54.07 47.46 -132.23
N HIS A 28 53.37 48.49 -132.71
CA HIS A 28 52.29 49.11 -131.93
C HIS A 28 51.11 48.17 -131.67
N LEU A 29 50.80 47.27 -132.61
CA LEU A 29 49.79 46.23 -132.39
C LEU A 29 50.28 45.15 -131.41
N LEU A 30 51.56 44.80 -131.45
CA LEU A 30 52.16 43.87 -130.49
C LEU A 30 52.13 44.45 -129.07
N ASP A 31 52.52 45.73 -128.91
CA ASP A 31 52.44 46.47 -127.64
C ASP A 31 50.98 46.53 -127.15
N LEU A 32 50.02 46.82 -128.04
CA LEU A 32 48.60 46.85 -127.67
C LEU A 32 48.07 45.46 -127.24
N VAL A 33 48.48 44.40 -127.92
CA VAL A 33 48.10 43.02 -127.55
C VAL A 33 48.74 42.63 -126.22
N GLN A 34 49.96 43.07 -125.95
CA GLN A 34 50.68 42.84 -124.71
C GLN A 34 50.05 43.61 -123.55
N ASP A 35 49.67 44.88 -123.76
CA ASP A 35 48.89 45.70 -122.82
C ASP A 35 47.54 45.06 -122.50
N ILE A 36 46.80 44.58 -123.52
CA ILE A 36 45.52 43.87 -123.31
C ILE A 36 45.74 42.56 -122.53
N HIS A 37 46.84 41.85 -122.77
CA HIS A 37 47.16 40.62 -122.05
C HIS A 37 47.57 40.87 -120.59
N GLU A 38 48.36 41.91 -120.33
CA GLU A 38 48.72 42.36 -118.98
C GLU A 38 47.51 42.90 -118.23
N GLN A 39 46.62 43.64 -118.89
CA GLN A 39 45.35 44.09 -118.32
C GLN A 39 44.42 42.91 -118.01
N GLY A 40 44.35 41.89 -118.87
CA GLY A 40 43.62 40.66 -118.60
C GLY A 40 44.19 39.85 -117.43
N LYS A 41 45.52 39.85 -117.23
CA LYS A 41 46.17 39.25 -116.05
C LYS A 41 45.87 40.05 -114.78
N LEU A 42 45.88 41.38 -114.87
CA LEU A 42 45.56 42.27 -113.76
C LEU A 42 44.08 42.09 -113.34
N ASP A 43 43.17 42.02 -114.30
CA ASP A 43 41.74 41.77 -114.07
C ASP A 43 41.50 40.39 -113.45
N ALA A 44 42.20 39.36 -113.93
CA ALA A 44 42.14 38.02 -113.34
C ALA A 44 42.69 38.01 -111.90
N ALA A 45 43.79 38.72 -111.62
CA ALA A 45 44.35 38.85 -110.27
C ALA A 45 43.41 39.62 -109.33
N LEU A 46 42.77 40.69 -109.82
CA LEU A 46 41.75 41.47 -109.09
C LEU A 46 40.50 40.64 -108.81
N GLN A 47 40.03 39.83 -109.77
CA GLN A 47 38.94 38.88 -109.55
C GLN A 47 39.31 37.81 -108.51
N GLN A 48 40.52 37.25 -108.58
CA GLN A 48 40.97 36.24 -107.63
C GLN A 48 41.14 36.83 -106.22
N GLN A 49 41.70 38.04 -106.10
CA GLN A 49 41.82 38.74 -104.82
C GLN A 49 40.45 39.12 -104.25
N SER A 50 39.52 39.55 -105.10
CA SER A 50 38.13 39.82 -104.70
C SER A 50 37.43 38.54 -104.24
N ALA A 51 37.63 37.41 -104.92
CA ALA A 51 37.08 36.11 -104.53
C ALA A 51 37.62 35.65 -103.17
N VAL A 52 38.94 35.72 -102.96
CA VAL A 52 39.57 35.38 -101.67
C VAL A 52 39.10 36.31 -100.54
N TYR A 53 38.91 37.59 -100.83
CA TYR A 53 38.37 38.55 -99.86
C TYR A 53 36.92 38.22 -99.49
N LEU A 54 36.09 37.88 -100.47
CA LEU A 54 34.70 37.45 -100.26
C LEU A 54 34.62 36.15 -99.45
N GLU A 55 35.41 35.12 -99.78
CA GLU A 55 35.44 33.85 -99.02
C GLU A 55 35.88 34.06 -97.56
N LYS A 56 36.90 34.90 -97.32
CA LYS A 56 37.32 35.24 -95.94
C LYS A 56 36.24 36.00 -95.18
N LYS A 57 35.55 36.93 -95.85
CA LYS A 57 34.44 37.69 -95.27
C LYS A 57 33.27 36.75 -94.93
N GLU A 58 32.89 35.86 -95.84
CA GLU A 58 31.88 34.82 -95.61
C GLU A 58 32.27 33.90 -94.45
N GLY A 59 33.53 33.45 -94.37
CA GLY A 59 34.03 32.65 -93.25
C GLY A 59 33.97 33.38 -91.90
N MET A 60 34.30 34.67 -91.86
CA MET A 60 34.15 35.51 -90.67
C MET A 60 32.68 35.70 -90.27
N ASP A 61 31.79 35.89 -91.25
CA ASP A 61 30.36 36.03 -91.01
C ASP A 61 29.76 34.71 -90.50
N ILE A 62 30.16 33.56 -91.05
CA ILE A 62 29.78 32.22 -90.56
C ILE A 62 30.28 31.99 -89.13
N ALA A 63 31.56 32.28 -88.84
CA ALA A 63 32.12 32.12 -87.50
C ALA A 63 31.38 32.99 -86.46
N ARG A 64 30.99 34.22 -86.84
CA ARG A 64 30.19 35.11 -86.01
C ARG A 64 28.79 34.53 -85.76
N VAL A 65 28.13 34.00 -86.79
CA VAL A 65 26.82 33.36 -86.68
C VAL A 65 26.88 32.13 -85.78
N VAL A 66 27.89 31.26 -85.93
CA VAL A 66 28.08 30.07 -85.08
C VAL A 66 28.33 30.47 -83.61
N CYS A 67 29.13 31.51 -83.36
CA CYS A 67 29.33 32.05 -82.01
C CYS A 67 28.02 32.57 -81.40
N MET A 68 27.22 33.31 -82.19
CA MET A 68 25.91 33.78 -81.75
C MET A 68 24.93 32.63 -81.48
N GLN A 69 24.91 31.58 -82.31
CA GLN A 69 24.10 30.38 -82.10
C GLN A 69 24.48 29.65 -80.82
N LYS A 70 25.78 29.50 -80.53
CA LYS A 70 26.26 28.91 -79.28
C LYS A 70 25.82 29.72 -78.07
N ASN A 71 25.97 31.03 -78.11
CA ASN A 71 25.52 31.92 -77.03
C ASN A 71 24.01 31.84 -76.81
N LEU A 72 23.22 31.76 -77.89
CA LEU A 72 21.77 31.57 -77.81
C LEU A 72 21.41 30.23 -77.15
N HIS A 73 22.08 29.15 -77.53
CA HIS A 73 21.87 27.83 -76.92
C HIS A 73 22.26 27.81 -75.44
N ASP A 74 23.39 28.42 -75.07
CA ASP A 74 23.83 28.52 -73.67
C ASP A 74 22.85 29.37 -72.84
N MET A 75 22.30 30.45 -73.40
CA MET A 75 21.26 31.26 -72.77
C MET A 75 19.94 30.48 -72.60
N GLN A 76 19.53 29.71 -73.62
CA GLN A 76 18.35 28.83 -73.55
C GLN A 76 18.53 27.75 -72.47
N ARG A 77 19.71 27.13 -72.41
CA ARG A 77 20.07 26.15 -71.37
C ARG A 77 20.04 26.77 -69.98
N GLY A 78 20.56 27.99 -69.82
CA GLY A 78 20.50 28.75 -68.58
C GLY A 78 19.05 29.03 -68.15
N THR A 79 18.19 29.38 -69.10
CA THR A 79 16.76 29.63 -68.85
C THR A 79 16.04 28.37 -68.38
N ILE A 80 16.25 27.23 -69.04
CA ILE A 80 15.67 25.92 -68.65
C ILE A 80 16.17 25.50 -67.26
N LEU A 81 17.46 25.71 -66.96
CA LEU A 81 18.02 25.39 -65.65
C LEU A 81 17.40 26.28 -64.57
N TYR A 82 17.24 27.57 -64.84
CA TYR A 82 16.62 28.52 -63.92
C TYR A 82 15.17 28.15 -63.61
N THR A 83 14.36 27.83 -64.61
CA THR A 83 12.97 27.38 -64.40
C THR A 83 12.91 26.09 -63.59
N HIS A 84 13.77 25.11 -63.91
CA HIS A 84 13.80 23.85 -63.17
C HIS A 84 14.27 24.03 -61.70
N LEU A 85 15.20 24.95 -61.43
CA LEU A 85 15.59 25.28 -60.05
C LEU A 85 14.47 26.00 -59.30
N GLN A 86 13.74 26.88 -59.98
CA GLN A 86 12.57 27.58 -59.42
C GLN A 86 11.45 26.58 -59.08
N ASP A 87 11.17 25.62 -59.96
CA ASP A 87 10.18 24.56 -59.71
C ASP A 87 10.59 23.68 -58.52
N LYS A 88 11.86 23.28 -58.44
CA LYS A 88 12.38 22.52 -57.29
C LYS A 88 12.30 23.31 -55.99
N LEU A 89 12.55 24.62 -56.02
CA LEU A 89 12.43 25.46 -54.84
C LEU A 89 10.96 25.53 -54.38
N ALA A 90 10.03 25.73 -55.32
CA ALA A 90 8.60 25.76 -55.02
C ALA A 90 8.08 24.41 -54.48
N GLU A 91 8.58 23.29 -55.00
CA GLU A 91 8.27 21.96 -54.51
C GLU A 91 8.77 21.76 -53.07
N LYS A 92 10.03 22.10 -52.79
CA LYS A 92 10.61 22.01 -51.43
C LYS A 92 9.90 22.93 -50.44
N ASP A 93 9.51 24.13 -50.86
CA ASP A 93 8.70 25.03 -50.03
C ASP A 93 7.32 24.44 -49.70
N LYS A 94 6.71 23.72 -50.64
CA LYS A 94 5.43 23.02 -50.41
C LYS A 94 5.60 21.83 -49.46
N GLU A 95 6.66 21.04 -49.63
CA GLU A 95 7.01 19.95 -48.71
C GLU A 95 7.23 20.48 -47.29
N LEU A 96 8.02 21.54 -47.13
CA LEU A 96 8.30 22.16 -45.82
C LEU A 96 7.03 22.68 -45.15
N LYS A 97 6.13 23.34 -45.90
CA LYS A 97 4.83 23.78 -45.38
C LYS A 97 3.96 22.60 -44.93
N THR A 98 4.02 21.48 -45.66
CA THR A 98 3.24 20.28 -45.34
C THR A 98 3.77 19.63 -44.06
N MET A 99 5.08 19.41 -43.96
CA MET A 99 5.72 18.88 -42.75
C MET A 99 5.47 19.76 -41.52
N LYS A 100 5.48 21.09 -41.69
CA LYS A 100 5.16 22.03 -40.61
C LYS A 100 3.73 21.86 -40.10
N LEU A 101 2.75 21.74 -41.01
CA LEU A 101 1.36 21.50 -40.64
C LEU A 101 1.18 20.14 -39.94
N ASP A 102 1.85 19.10 -40.42
CA ASP A 102 1.81 17.77 -39.80
C ASP A 102 2.37 17.77 -38.37
N LEU A 103 3.47 18.49 -38.13
CA LEU A 103 4.02 18.68 -36.79
C LEU A 103 3.06 19.45 -35.88
N GLU A 104 2.47 20.55 -36.35
CA GLU A 104 1.47 21.32 -35.57
C GLU A 104 0.23 20.48 -35.23
N LEU A 105 -0.21 19.61 -36.15
CA LEU A 105 -1.30 18.68 -35.93
C LEU A 105 -0.94 17.61 -34.90
N GLN A 106 0.28 17.07 -34.96
CA GLN A 106 0.77 16.10 -34.00
C GLN A 106 0.88 16.71 -32.59
N ASP A 107 1.43 17.92 -32.47
CA ASP A 107 1.55 18.64 -31.20
C ASP A 107 0.15 18.84 -30.57
N ARG A 108 -0.81 19.38 -31.33
CA ARG A 108 -2.20 19.52 -30.87
C ARG A 108 -2.85 18.19 -30.47
N ALA A 109 -2.58 17.11 -31.19
CA ALA A 109 -3.10 15.79 -30.85
C ALA A 109 -2.51 15.26 -29.53
N THR A 110 -1.24 15.54 -29.24
CA THR A 110 -0.62 15.18 -27.95
C THR A 110 -1.16 16.03 -26.81
N GLU A 111 -1.33 17.34 -27.00
CA GLU A 111 -1.93 18.24 -26.03
C GLU A 111 -3.37 17.81 -25.68
N ALA A 112 -4.18 17.47 -26.69
CA ALA A 112 -5.54 16.97 -26.47
C ALA A 112 -5.57 15.68 -25.63
N LYS A 113 -4.66 14.73 -25.91
CA LYS A 113 -4.54 13.49 -25.12
C LYS A 113 -4.11 13.75 -23.68
N ILE A 114 -3.25 14.73 -23.46
CA ILE A 114 -2.83 15.13 -22.11
C ILE A 114 -4.01 15.78 -21.38
N ALA A 115 -4.73 16.69 -22.03
CA ALA A 115 -5.91 17.35 -21.45
C ALA A 115 -7.01 16.34 -21.09
N GLU A 116 -7.27 15.35 -21.95
CA GLU A 116 -8.23 14.26 -21.68
C GLU A 116 -7.85 13.46 -20.43
N LYS A 117 -6.56 13.07 -20.31
CA LYS A 117 -6.07 12.35 -19.12
C LYS A 117 -6.17 13.19 -17.85
N ILE A 118 -5.87 14.49 -17.94
CA ILE A 118 -5.99 15.41 -16.81
C ILE A 118 -7.47 15.53 -16.40
N ALA A 119 -8.38 15.71 -17.36
CA ALA A 119 -9.81 15.80 -17.07
C ALA A 119 -10.35 14.52 -16.39
N ALA A 120 -9.95 13.34 -16.88
CA ALA A 120 -10.31 12.06 -16.26
C ALA A 120 -9.81 11.94 -14.82
N LEU A 121 -8.54 12.28 -14.57
CA LEU A 121 -7.96 12.28 -13.22
C LEU A 121 -8.67 13.27 -12.28
N VAL A 122 -9.03 14.44 -12.79
CA VAL A 122 -9.76 15.44 -12.00
C VAL A 122 -11.15 14.91 -11.60
N GLU A 123 -11.89 14.28 -12.52
CA GLU A 123 -13.18 13.65 -12.22
C GLU A 123 -13.06 12.50 -11.22
N GLU A 124 -12.01 11.67 -11.32
CA GLU A 124 -11.72 10.61 -10.34
C GLU A 124 -11.44 11.17 -8.94
N VAL A 125 -10.69 12.27 -8.85
CA VAL A 125 -10.44 12.94 -7.56
C VAL A 125 -11.74 13.51 -6.99
N TYR A 126 -12.58 14.15 -7.81
CA TYR A 126 -13.86 14.68 -7.35
C TYR A 126 -14.83 13.59 -6.90
N SER A 127 -14.91 12.45 -7.60
CA SER A 127 -15.76 11.32 -7.21
C SER A 127 -15.28 10.68 -5.91
N ALA A 128 -13.97 10.41 -5.79
CA ALA A 128 -13.37 9.88 -4.57
C ALA A 128 -13.58 10.82 -3.36
N GLN A 129 -13.48 12.13 -3.58
CA GLN A 129 -13.72 13.13 -2.54
C GLN A 129 -15.18 13.12 -2.08
N ARG A 130 -16.13 12.99 -3.01
CA ARG A 130 -17.56 12.87 -2.67
C ARG A 130 -17.84 11.62 -1.86
N GLU A 131 -17.32 10.47 -2.27
CA GLU A 131 -17.45 9.21 -1.53
C GLU A 131 -16.85 9.31 -0.12
N ARG A 132 -15.70 9.97 0.02
CA ARG A 132 -15.08 10.26 1.32
C ARG A 132 -16.00 11.11 2.19
N ASP A 133 -16.58 12.18 1.65
CA ASP A 133 -17.47 13.08 2.39
C ASP A 133 -18.77 12.39 2.81
N GLU A 134 -19.36 11.59 1.92
CA GLU A 134 -20.53 10.75 2.23
C GLU A 134 -20.23 9.74 3.33
N ALA A 135 -19.09 9.05 3.26
CA ALA A 135 -18.65 8.10 4.28
C ALA A 135 -18.39 8.78 5.64
N VAL A 136 -17.81 9.98 5.63
CA VAL A 136 -17.59 10.77 6.85
C VAL A 136 -18.92 11.20 7.47
N MET A 137 -19.86 11.69 6.66
CA MET A 137 -21.20 12.07 7.14
C MET A 137 -21.99 10.87 7.67
N ALA A 138 -21.89 9.70 7.02
CA ALA A 138 -22.51 8.47 7.50
C ALA A 138 -21.92 8.03 8.85
N ARG A 139 -20.60 8.07 9.02
CA ARG A 139 -19.93 7.77 10.31
C ARG A 139 -20.35 8.76 11.41
N LEU A 140 -20.46 10.04 11.09
CA LEU A 140 -20.90 11.05 12.05
C LEU A 140 -22.34 10.82 12.50
N ARG A 141 -23.24 10.43 11.58
CA ARG A 141 -24.62 10.07 11.92
C ARG A 141 -24.67 8.86 12.85
N LEU A 142 -23.96 7.79 12.50
CA LEU A 142 -23.89 6.60 13.35
C LEU A 142 -23.33 6.92 14.74
N ALA A 143 -22.26 7.72 14.84
CA ALA A 143 -21.70 8.12 16.12
C ALA A 143 -22.71 8.94 16.96
N ASN A 144 -23.52 9.80 16.32
CA ASN A 144 -24.58 10.53 17.01
C ASN A 144 -25.71 9.58 17.45
N GLU A 145 -26.14 8.65 16.59
CA GLU A 145 -27.16 7.65 16.93
C GLU A 145 -26.71 6.75 18.09
N GLU A 146 -25.46 6.27 18.08
CA GLU A 146 -24.87 5.47 19.17
C GLU A 146 -24.79 6.25 20.48
N ARG A 147 -24.40 7.54 20.41
CA ARG A 147 -24.39 8.43 21.58
C ARG A 147 -25.79 8.64 22.13
N ASP A 148 -26.77 8.89 21.27
CA ASP A 148 -28.15 9.16 21.67
C ASP A 148 -28.81 7.89 22.23
N GLU A 149 -28.52 6.71 21.66
CA GLU A 149 -28.90 5.42 22.23
C GLU A 149 -28.26 5.18 23.60
N ALA A 150 -26.97 5.46 23.75
CA ALA A 150 -26.27 5.33 25.02
C ALA A 150 -26.89 6.25 26.08
N PHE A 151 -27.22 7.48 25.70
CA PHE A 151 -27.90 8.44 26.56
C PHE A 151 -29.29 7.92 26.99
N LEU A 152 -30.08 7.39 26.06
CA LEU A 152 -31.37 6.77 26.37
C LEU A 152 -31.22 5.54 27.29
N ARG A 153 -30.18 4.72 27.11
CA ARG A 153 -29.90 3.58 27.99
C ARG A 153 -29.57 4.05 29.40
N VAL A 154 -28.71 5.07 29.55
CA VAL A 154 -28.39 5.66 30.84
C VAL A 154 -29.65 6.19 31.51
N GLN A 155 -30.48 6.96 30.80
CA GLN A 155 -31.72 7.49 31.37
C GLN A 155 -32.70 6.39 31.80
N ARG A 156 -32.82 5.30 31.02
CA ARG A 156 -33.62 4.12 31.42
C ARG A 156 -33.06 3.47 32.68
N LEU A 157 -31.74 3.28 32.74
CA LEU A 157 -31.08 2.70 33.90
C LEU A 157 -31.25 3.59 35.13
N GLU A 158 -31.09 4.91 35.02
CA GLU A 158 -31.37 5.87 36.09
C GLU A 158 -32.82 5.78 36.57
N LYS A 159 -33.78 5.69 35.64
CA LYS A 159 -35.19 5.52 35.97
C LYS A 159 -35.43 4.19 36.69
N SER A 160 -34.86 3.09 36.19
CA SER A 160 -34.93 1.78 36.86
C SER A 160 -34.24 1.78 38.22
N LEU A 161 -33.15 2.52 38.39
CA LEU A 161 -32.45 2.68 39.67
C LEU A 161 -33.32 3.44 40.68
N LYS A 162 -34.00 4.48 40.21
CA LYS A 162 -34.98 5.26 40.98
C LYS A 162 -36.27 4.49 41.28
N GLU A 163 -36.67 3.56 40.41
CA GLU A 163 -37.76 2.61 40.65
C GLU A 163 -37.34 1.50 41.63
N LEU A 164 -36.07 1.06 41.60
CA LEU A 164 -35.48 0.13 42.56
C LEU A 164 -35.28 0.76 43.94
N GLU A 165 -35.00 2.06 44.03
CA GLU A 165 -35.07 2.83 45.29
C GLU A 165 -36.48 2.83 45.92
N ASN A 166 -37.53 2.51 45.14
CA ASN A 166 -38.91 2.42 45.62
C ASN A 166 -39.36 0.98 45.94
N ILE A 167 -38.49 -0.02 45.81
CA ILE A 167 -38.73 -1.34 46.41
C ILE A 167 -38.16 -1.29 47.81
N ASN A 168 -39.06 -1.10 48.78
CA ASN A 168 -38.89 -1.25 50.24
C ASN A 168 -37.49 -1.74 50.69
N PRO A 169 -36.68 -0.89 51.33
CA PRO A 169 -35.37 -1.29 51.83
C PRO A 169 -35.57 -2.05 53.13
N GLU A 170 -35.30 -3.35 53.15
CA GLU A 170 -34.90 -3.96 54.42
C GLU A 170 -33.56 -3.31 54.79
N GLU A 171 -33.62 -2.25 55.61
CA GLU A 171 -32.54 -1.35 56.06
C GLU A 171 -31.78 -0.60 54.95
N ASN A 172 -31.93 0.73 54.92
CA ASN A 172 -31.09 1.62 54.12
C ASN A 172 -29.61 1.46 54.57
N ASP A 173 -28.66 1.38 53.64
CA ASP A 173 -27.23 1.23 54.00
C ASP A 173 -26.74 2.39 54.90
N MET A 174 -27.37 3.56 54.79
CA MET A 174 -27.17 4.69 55.71
C MET A 174 -27.67 4.43 57.13
N GLU A 175 -28.75 3.67 57.30
CA GLU A 175 -29.32 3.33 58.60
C GLU A 175 -28.45 2.29 59.32
N LEU A 176 -27.89 1.32 58.59
CA LEU A 176 -26.89 0.37 59.11
C LEU A 176 -25.60 1.07 59.54
N LEU A 177 -25.12 2.04 58.77
CA LEU A 177 -23.95 2.86 59.14
C LEU A 177 -24.25 3.73 60.38
N ASN A 178 -25.43 4.34 60.44
CA ASN A 178 -25.86 5.11 61.61
C ASN A 178 -25.99 4.24 62.87
N ARG A 179 -26.47 3.00 62.73
CA ARG A 179 -26.53 2.01 63.83
C ARG A 179 -25.15 1.57 64.31
N ILE A 180 -24.17 1.45 63.43
CA ILE A 180 -22.77 1.18 63.83
C ILE A 180 -22.19 2.40 64.55
N ASN A 181 -22.42 3.61 64.02
CA ASN A 181 -21.86 4.84 64.57
C ASN A 181 -22.43 5.17 65.96
N ASN A 182 -23.66 4.74 66.23
CA ASN A 182 -24.37 4.95 67.50
C ASN A 182 -24.41 3.69 68.40
N ALA A 183 -23.60 2.66 68.11
CA ALA A 183 -23.61 1.43 68.90
C ALA A 183 -22.85 1.60 70.23
N ASP A 184 -23.55 1.38 71.35
CA ASP A 184 -22.99 1.50 72.70
C ASP A 184 -22.04 0.35 73.07
N THR A 185 -22.09 -0.76 72.33
CA THR A 185 -21.26 -1.95 72.60
C THR A 185 -20.53 -2.45 71.36
N GLY A 186 -19.33 -2.99 71.57
CA GLY A 186 -18.56 -3.63 70.49
C GLY A 186 -19.26 -4.85 69.86
N ILE A 187 -20.16 -5.51 70.60
CA ILE A 187 -20.95 -6.63 70.08
C ILE A 187 -21.95 -6.15 69.03
N ASP A 188 -22.59 -5.00 69.25
CA ASP A 188 -23.57 -4.43 68.32
C ASP A 188 -22.88 -3.89 67.06
N ILE A 189 -21.67 -3.32 67.19
CA ILE A 189 -20.81 -2.97 66.05
C ILE A 189 -20.49 -4.21 65.22
N LEU A 190 -20.09 -5.32 65.84
CA LEU A 190 -19.76 -6.55 65.13
C LEU A 190 -20.98 -7.17 64.43
N LYS A 191 -22.15 -7.20 65.08
CA LYS A 191 -23.40 -7.70 64.48
C LYS A 191 -23.79 -6.88 63.25
N ASN A 192 -23.81 -5.55 63.36
CA ASN A 192 -24.15 -4.67 62.24
C ASN A 192 -23.08 -4.73 61.13
N GLY A 193 -21.80 -4.80 61.51
CA GLY A 193 -20.69 -5.00 60.57
C GLY A 193 -20.80 -6.31 59.77
N ALA A 194 -21.25 -7.40 60.41
CA ALA A 194 -21.49 -8.68 59.74
C ALA A 194 -22.63 -8.59 58.70
N ILE A 195 -23.67 -7.80 58.96
CA ILE A 195 -24.77 -7.57 58.01
C ILE A 195 -24.24 -6.82 56.76
N ILE A 196 -23.45 -5.76 56.96
CA ILE A 196 -22.83 -5.00 55.85
C ILE A 196 -21.90 -5.90 55.03
N LEU A 197 -21.03 -6.68 55.69
CA LEU A 197 -20.14 -7.62 55.01
C LEU A 197 -20.91 -8.63 54.17
N ASN A 198 -22.01 -9.20 54.71
CA ASN A 198 -22.87 -10.12 53.98
C ASN A 198 -23.54 -9.46 52.77
N ARG A 199 -24.00 -8.21 52.88
CA ARG A 199 -24.57 -7.45 51.75
C ARG A 199 -23.54 -7.19 50.67
N ILE A 200 -22.36 -6.70 51.04
CA ILE A 200 -21.25 -6.48 50.09
C ILE A 200 -20.88 -7.77 49.39
N HIS A 201 -20.81 -8.88 50.14
CA HIS A 201 -20.49 -10.19 49.57
C HIS A 201 -21.56 -10.66 48.58
N ARG A 202 -22.85 -10.60 48.95
CA ARG A 202 -23.96 -10.95 48.05
C ARG A 202 -23.98 -10.09 46.77
N THR A 203 -23.74 -8.78 46.90
CA THR A 203 -23.68 -7.88 45.73
C THR A 203 -22.50 -8.21 44.83
N LYS A 204 -21.32 -8.51 45.41
CA LYS A 204 -20.15 -8.94 44.64
C LYS A 204 -20.39 -10.29 43.92
N GLU A 205 -20.99 -11.26 44.60
CA GLU A 205 -21.30 -12.56 44.01
C GLU A 205 -22.36 -12.46 42.90
N ARG A 206 -23.39 -11.63 43.06
CA ARG A 206 -24.35 -11.34 41.98
C ARG A 206 -23.67 -10.73 40.77
N LYS A 207 -22.75 -9.76 40.95
CA LYS A 207 -21.99 -9.17 39.84
C LYS A 207 -21.13 -10.20 39.11
N LYS A 208 -20.42 -11.08 39.84
CA LYS A 208 -19.66 -12.17 39.23
C LYS A 208 -20.54 -13.11 38.41
N LYS A 209 -21.72 -13.46 38.94
CA LYS A 209 -22.69 -14.33 38.25
C LYS A 209 -23.18 -13.70 36.95
N ILE A 210 -23.57 -12.41 36.98
CA ILE A 210 -23.99 -11.68 35.77
C ILE A 210 -22.86 -11.67 34.72
N ILE A 211 -21.63 -11.34 35.14
CA ILE A 211 -20.47 -11.33 34.21
C ILE A 211 -20.22 -12.72 33.61
N ALA A 212 -20.34 -13.78 34.40
CA ALA A 212 -20.18 -15.16 33.91
C ALA A 212 -21.28 -15.54 32.90
N GLU A 213 -22.53 -15.18 33.18
CA GLU A 213 -23.66 -15.40 32.28
C GLU A 213 -23.52 -14.61 30.97
N GLU A 214 -23.10 -13.34 31.04
CA GLU A 214 -22.82 -12.51 29.86
C GLU A 214 -21.67 -13.09 29.02
N MET A 215 -20.59 -13.52 29.67
CA MET A 215 -19.47 -14.15 28.98
C MET A 215 -19.90 -15.43 28.26
N ASN A 216 -20.70 -16.29 28.92
CA ASN A 216 -21.22 -17.50 28.31
C ASN A 216 -22.11 -17.18 27.09
N ALA A 217 -22.99 -16.18 27.20
CA ALA A 217 -23.83 -15.75 26.07
C ALA A 217 -22.98 -15.24 24.89
N VAL A 218 -21.89 -14.51 25.12
CA VAL A 218 -20.97 -14.06 24.06
C VAL A 218 -20.22 -15.25 23.43
N ILE A 219 -19.84 -16.26 24.21
CA ILE A 219 -19.23 -17.49 23.70
C ILE A 219 -20.21 -18.25 22.81
N GLU A 220 -21.46 -18.42 23.25
CA GLU A 220 -22.51 -19.08 22.47
C GLU A 220 -22.80 -18.35 21.16
N GLN A 221 -22.89 -17.00 21.19
CA GLN A 221 -23.05 -16.17 19.99
C GLN A 221 -21.88 -16.37 19.01
N ARG A 222 -20.63 -16.37 19.52
CA ARG A 222 -19.44 -16.63 18.71
C ARG A 222 -19.50 -18.00 18.05
N ASP A 223 -19.86 -19.04 18.79
CA ASP A 223 -19.86 -20.42 18.29
C ASP A 223 -21.00 -20.67 17.29
N ALA A 224 -22.16 -20.04 17.49
CA ALA A 224 -23.26 -20.03 16.54
C ALA A 224 -22.85 -19.34 15.22
N ALA A 225 -22.25 -18.16 15.30
CA ALA A 225 -21.74 -17.43 14.14
C ALA A 225 -20.67 -18.27 13.42
N LEU A 226 -19.68 -18.80 14.14
CA LEU A 226 -18.63 -19.65 13.55
C LEU A 226 -19.22 -20.87 12.82
N SER A 227 -20.24 -21.50 13.39
CA SER A 227 -20.95 -22.63 12.76
C SER A 227 -21.75 -22.20 11.52
N GLN A 228 -22.30 -20.99 11.49
CA GLN A 228 -22.95 -20.43 10.31
C GLN A 228 -21.94 -20.08 9.21
N CYS A 229 -20.82 -19.45 9.57
CA CYS A 229 -19.73 -19.14 8.64
C CYS A 229 -19.19 -20.41 7.96
N LYS A 230 -18.98 -21.50 8.71
CA LYS A 230 -18.57 -22.80 8.16
C LYS A 230 -19.59 -23.37 7.16
N ARG A 231 -20.90 -23.26 7.45
CA ARG A 231 -21.96 -23.71 6.53
C ARG A 231 -21.98 -22.89 5.24
N LEU A 232 -21.93 -21.56 5.34
CA LEU A 232 -21.89 -20.67 4.18
C LEU A 232 -20.63 -20.90 3.32
N GLU A 233 -19.51 -21.26 3.93
CA GLU A 233 -18.29 -21.67 3.21
C GLU A 233 -18.49 -22.93 2.38
N GLN A 234 -19.16 -23.93 2.93
CA GLN A 234 -19.49 -25.17 2.21
C GLN A 234 -20.48 -24.90 1.07
N GLU A 235 -21.51 -24.08 1.30
CA GLU A 235 -22.48 -23.67 0.26
C GLU A 235 -21.80 -22.91 -0.89
N LEU A 236 -20.88 -21.98 -0.56
CA LEU A 236 -20.08 -21.28 -1.56
C LEU A 236 -19.18 -22.21 -2.36
N HIS A 237 -18.59 -23.22 -1.72
CA HIS A 237 -17.77 -24.21 -2.42
C HIS A 237 -18.62 -25.00 -3.41
N HIS A 238 -19.78 -25.49 -2.96
CA HIS A 238 -20.67 -26.29 -3.79
C HIS A 238 -21.24 -25.49 -4.97
N LEU A 239 -21.59 -24.21 -4.75
CA LEU A 239 -22.04 -23.32 -5.82
C LEU A 239 -20.93 -23.07 -6.86
N LYS A 240 -19.68 -22.89 -6.42
CA LYS A 240 -18.54 -22.74 -7.34
C LYS A 240 -18.29 -24.01 -8.17
N GLU A 241 -18.42 -25.19 -7.57
CA GLU A 241 -18.35 -26.46 -8.29
C GLU A 241 -19.48 -26.59 -9.34
N GLN A 242 -20.71 -26.23 -8.97
CA GLN A 242 -21.85 -26.22 -9.90
C GLN A 242 -21.61 -25.26 -11.07
N ASN A 243 -21.15 -24.03 -10.81
CA ASN A 243 -20.83 -23.03 -11.83
C ASN A 243 -19.75 -23.51 -12.81
N GLN A 244 -18.77 -24.28 -12.33
CA GLN A 244 -17.73 -24.88 -13.17
C GLN A 244 -18.34 -25.91 -14.16
N THR A 245 -19.41 -26.60 -13.76
CA THR A 245 -20.09 -27.63 -14.58
C THR A 245 -21.19 -27.07 -15.50
N SER A 246 -21.79 -25.92 -15.17
CA SER A 246 -22.94 -25.33 -15.89
C SER A 246 -22.55 -24.28 -16.96
N ALA A 247 -21.25 -24.07 -17.21
CA ALA A 247 -20.64 -23.01 -18.03
C ALA A 247 -21.17 -22.84 -19.48
N ASN A 248 -22.08 -23.70 -19.95
CA ASN A 248 -22.63 -23.67 -21.32
C ASN A 248 -23.91 -22.84 -21.50
N ASN A 249 -24.47 -22.23 -20.44
CA ASN A 249 -25.74 -21.46 -20.53
C ASN A 249 -25.63 -20.03 -19.99
N THR A 250 -25.58 -19.03 -20.87
CA THR A 250 -25.37 -17.60 -20.53
C THR A 250 -26.42 -16.99 -19.60
N ARG A 251 -27.68 -17.43 -19.66
CA ARG A 251 -28.76 -16.92 -18.76
C ARG A 251 -28.67 -17.51 -17.33
N HIS A 252 -28.03 -18.66 -17.17
CA HIS A 252 -27.88 -19.32 -15.87
C HIS A 252 -26.75 -18.66 -15.04
N MET A 253 -25.67 -18.26 -15.73
CA MET A 253 -24.49 -17.61 -15.13
C MET A 253 -24.82 -16.34 -14.33
N THR A 254 -25.79 -15.52 -14.77
CA THR A 254 -26.11 -14.26 -14.06
C THR A 254 -26.84 -14.51 -12.74
N ALA A 255 -27.74 -15.50 -12.68
CA ALA A 255 -28.46 -15.86 -11.47
C ALA A 255 -27.53 -16.52 -10.43
N GLU A 256 -26.67 -17.43 -10.89
CA GLU A 256 -25.63 -18.07 -10.07
C GLU A 256 -24.65 -17.05 -9.49
N ASN A 257 -24.19 -16.08 -10.30
CA ASN A 257 -23.30 -15.02 -9.83
C ASN A 257 -23.95 -14.10 -8.78
N ASN A 258 -25.25 -13.81 -8.93
CA ASN A 258 -26.00 -13.05 -7.94
C ASN A 258 -26.17 -13.84 -6.63
N GLN A 259 -26.38 -15.16 -6.71
CA GLN A 259 -26.45 -16.05 -5.55
C GLN A 259 -25.10 -16.19 -4.85
N GLU A 260 -24.00 -16.28 -5.60
CA GLU A 260 -22.63 -16.30 -5.03
C GLU A 260 -22.33 -14.98 -4.31
N ARG A 261 -22.73 -13.84 -4.88
CA ARG A 261 -22.58 -12.52 -4.24
C ARG A 261 -23.38 -12.45 -2.93
N ALA A 262 -24.62 -12.91 -2.92
CA ALA A 262 -25.46 -12.93 -1.71
C ALA A 262 -24.89 -13.83 -0.60
N LEU A 263 -24.31 -14.99 -0.94
CA LEU A 263 -23.64 -15.85 0.03
C LEU A 263 -22.35 -15.23 0.58
N LYS A 264 -21.56 -14.54 -0.27
CA LYS A 264 -20.38 -13.77 0.16
C LYS A 264 -20.77 -12.65 1.12
N GLU A 265 -21.86 -11.93 0.86
CA GLU A 265 -22.39 -10.89 1.76
C GLU A 265 -22.82 -11.48 3.12
N LYS A 266 -23.58 -12.57 3.14
CA LYS A 266 -23.95 -13.29 4.37
C LYS A 266 -22.74 -13.75 5.18
N LYS A 267 -21.72 -14.27 4.49
CA LYS A 267 -20.45 -14.67 5.13
C LYS A 267 -19.72 -13.46 5.72
N SER A 268 -19.67 -12.33 5.02
CA SER A 268 -19.08 -11.09 5.54
C SER A 268 -19.81 -10.59 6.79
N HIS A 269 -21.14 -10.70 6.82
CA HIS A 269 -21.93 -10.33 7.99
C HIS A 269 -21.60 -11.22 9.20
N CYS A 270 -21.53 -12.53 9.01
CA CYS A 270 -21.13 -13.49 10.03
C CYS A 270 -19.71 -13.21 10.58
N LEU A 271 -18.76 -12.85 9.72
CA LEU A 271 -17.40 -12.45 10.15
C LEU A 271 -17.41 -11.16 10.97
N ALA A 272 -18.30 -10.20 10.65
CA ALA A 272 -18.45 -8.98 11.42
C ALA A 272 -19.02 -9.26 12.83
N GLU A 273 -20.01 -10.15 12.95
CA GLU A 273 -20.55 -10.61 14.24
C GLU A 273 -19.47 -11.30 15.10
N MET A 274 -18.66 -12.18 14.49
CA MET A 274 -17.52 -12.79 15.17
C MET A 274 -16.51 -11.76 15.65
N CYS A 275 -16.20 -10.73 14.85
CA CYS A 275 -15.30 -9.66 15.25
C CYS A 275 -15.85 -8.87 16.45
N LEU A 276 -17.16 -8.61 16.48
CA LEU A 276 -17.82 -7.96 17.61
C LEU A 276 -17.76 -8.83 18.88
N CYS A 277 -18.02 -10.14 18.76
CA CYS A 277 -17.90 -11.08 19.87
C CYS A 277 -16.47 -11.14 20.41
N PHE A 278 -15.46 -11.14 19.53
CA PHE A 278 -14.06 -11.13 19.92
C PHE A 278 -13.71 -9.86 20.71
N LYS A 279 -14.13 -8.68 20.23
CA LYS A 279 -13.92 -7.40 20.95
C LYS A 279 -14.55 -7.40 22.34
N LYS A 280 -15.78 -7.92 22.48
CA LYS A 280 -16.44 -8.07 23.79
C LYS A 280 -15.65 -9.01 24.68
N MET A 281 -15.27 -10.17 24.17
CA MET A 281 -14.51 -11.18 24.91
C MET A 281 -13.15 -10.64 25.40
N THR A 282 -12.42 -9.90 24.57
CA THR A 282 -11.15 -9.28 24.98
C THR A 282 -11.34 -8.21 26.07
N SER A 283 -12.42 -7.43 26.01
CA SER A 283 -12.77 -6.48 27.07
C SER A 283 -13.03 -7.19 28.41
N TYR A 284 -13.77 -8.31 28.39
CA TYR A 284 -14.02 -9.10 29.59
C TYR A 284 -12.73 -9.73 30.14
N PHE A 285 -11.86 -10.27 29.28
CA PHE A 285 -10.55 -10.79 29.69
C PHE A 285 -9.68 -9.73 30.36
N PHE A 286 -9.68 -8.50 29.85
CA PHE A 286 -8.97 -7.40 30.48
C PHE A 286 -9.54 -7.08 31.87
N SER A 287 -10.87 -7.01 32.01
CA SER A 287 -11.51 -6.80 33.32
C SER A 287 -11.25 -7.94 34.32
N LEU A 288 -11.14 -9.19 33.82
CA LEU A 288 -10.83 -10.35 34.65
C LEU A 288 -9.40 -10.28 35.19
N ALA A 289 -8.44 -9.84 34.36
CA ALA A 289 -7.06 -9.64 34.79
C ALA A 289 -6.96 -8.57 35.90
N GLU A 290 -7.70 -7.47 35.77
CA GLU A 290 -7.77 -6.42 36.80
C GLU A 290 -8.39 -6.93 38.11
N LEU A 291 -9.44 -7.76 38.02
CA LEU A 291 -10.08 -8.37 39.19
C LEU A 291 -9.15 -9.36 39.92
N ILE A 292 -8.34 -10.12 39.18
CA ILE A 292 -7.32 -11.01 39.75
C ILE A 292 -6.24 -10.20 40.47
N ALA A 293 -5.75 -9.12 39.87
CA ALA A 293 -4.77 -8.24 40.50
C ALA A 293 -5.30 -7.65 41.83
N LEU A 294 -6.53 -7.17 41.83
CA LEU A 294 -7.20 -6.67 43.05
C LEU A 294 -7.37 -7.76 44.12
N GLN A 295 -7.63 -9.00 43.72
CA GLN A 295 -7.74 -10.12 44.65
C GLN A 295 -6.38 -10.46 45.29
N GLN A 296 -5.30 -10.43 44.52
CA GLN A 296 -3.94 -10.62 45.03
C GLN A 296 -3.54 -9.52 46.02
N GLU A 297 -3.87 -8.26 45.71
CA GLU A 297 -3.61 -7.13 46.60
C GLU A 297 -4.38 -7.26 47.92
N LYS A 298 -5.65 -7.67 47.86
CA LYS A 298 -6.46 -7.96 49.05
C LYS A 298 -5.83 -9.07 49.91
N GLU A 299 -5.36 -10.14 49.29
CA GLU A 299 -4.73 -11.26 50.02
C GLU A 299 -3.43 -10.83 50.69
N ALA A 300 -2.61 -10.03 50.01
CA ALA A 300 -1.41 -9.44 50.59
C ALA A 300 -1.74 -8.52 51.79
N ALA A 301 -2.76 -7.67 51.67
CA ALA A 301 -3.21 -6.80 52.77
C ALA A 301 -3.71 -7.63 53.97
N LEU A 302 -4.48 -8.70 53.73
CA LEU A 302 -4.94 -9.60 54.79
C LEU A 302 -3.78 -10.29 55.52
N GLN A 303 -2.74 -10.70 54.79
CA GLN A 303 -1.53 -11.26 55.41
C GLN A 303 -0.81 -10.23 56.28
N GLN A 304 -0.72 -8.98 55.85
CA GLN A 304 -0.16 -7.90 56.66
C GLN A 304 -0.99 -7.66 57.93
N CYS A 305 -2.32 -7.62 57.82
CA CYS A 305 -3.19 -7.46 58.99
C CYS A 305 -2.98 -8.58 60.02
N LYS A 306 -2.88 -9.83 59.58
CA LYS A 306 -2.59 -10.97 60.48
C LYS A 306 -1.27 -10.81 61.23
N LYS A 307 -0.21 -10.40 60.51
CA LYS A 307 1.10 -10.16 61.13
C LYS A 307 1.04 -9.05 62.18
N LEU A 308 0.38 -7.94 61.88
CA LEU A 308 0.19 -6.85 62.85
C LEU A 308 -0.63 -7.30 64.07
N GLU A 309 -1.62 -8.17 63.87
CA GLU A 309 -2.40 -8.74 64.95
C GLU A 309 -1.54 -9.62 65.88
N GLU A 310 -0.65 -10.45 65.33
CA GLU A 310 0.34 -11.23 66.09
C GLU A 310 1.31 -10.33 66.88
N GLU A 311 1.80 -9.25 66.26
CA GLU A 311 2.64 -8.25 66.92
C GLU A 311 1.90 -7.58 68.09
N ILE A 312 0.63 -7.20 67.90
CA ILE A 312 -0.23 -6.65 68.96
C ILE A 312 -0.42 -7.66 70.09
N GLN A 313 -0.66 -8.94 69.79
CA GLN A 313 -0.79 -9.97 70.83
C GLN A 313 0.52 -10.14 71.60
N THR A 314 1.65 -10.12 70.91
CA THR A 314 2.99 -10.19 71.53
C THR A 314 3.22 -9.00 72.46
N LEU A 315 2.90 -7.79 72.01
CA LEU A 315 2.98 -6.58 72.81
C LEU A 315 2.04 -6.63 74.02
N ARG A 316 0.83 -7.19 73.87
CA ARG A 316 -0.10 -7.38 75.00
C ARG A 316 0.47 -8.33 76.05
N VAL A 317 1.12 -9.43 75.64
CA VAL A 317 1.80 -10.35 76.57
C VAL A 317 2.94 -9.64 77.28
N TYR A 318 3.79 -8.93 76.52
CA TYR A 318 4.90 -8.16 77.09
C TYR A 318 4.43 -7.12 78.11
N TYR A 319 3.38 -6.36 77.78
CA TYR A 319 2.78 -5.38 78.68
C TYR A 319 2.21 -6.03 79.95
N ARG A 320 1.50 -7.17 79.84
CA ARG A 320 0.99 -7.92 81.01
C ARG A 320 2.12 -8.42 81.92
N LEU A 321 3.22 -8.89 81.34
CA LEU A 321 4.40 -9.32 82.08
C LEU A 321 5.05 -8.13 82.79
N TYR A 322 5.29 -7.03 82.08
CA TYR A 322 5.84 -5.80 82.64
C TYR A 322 4.97 -5.25 83.78
N LYS A 323 3.65 -5.19 83.59
CA LYS A 323 2.69 -4.74 84.60
C LYS A 323 2.71 -5.63 85.84
N SER A 324 2.67 -6.95 85.66
CA SER A 324 2.79 -7.91 86.77
C SER A 324 4.12 -7.78 87.53
N LEU A 325 5.23 -7.50 86.84
CA LEU A 325 6.54 -7.28 87.44
C LEU A 325 6.58 -5.98 88.25
N SER A 326 5.97 -4.91 87.72
CA SER A 326 5.87 -3.61 88.38
C SER A 326 4.97 -3.65 89.61
N GLU A 327 3.82 -4.32 89.53
CA GLU A 327 2.90 -4.52 90.66
C GLU A 327 3.50 -5.49 91.72
N GLY A 328 4.26 -6.50 91.29
CA GLY A 328 5.00 -7.40 92.17
C GLY A 328 6.10 -6.72 92.98
N MET A 329 6.64 -5.58 92.52
CA MET A 329 7.54 -4.75 93.34
C MET A 329 6.79 -3.89 94.38
N SER A 330 5.50 -3.65 94.20
CA SER A 330 4.67 -2.87 95.14
C SER A 330 4.09 -3.73 96.28
N LEU A 331 3.94 -5.04 96.08
CA LEU A 331 3.32 -5.97 97.03
C LEU A 331 4.30 -6.73 97.96
N LYS A 332 5.54 -6.25 98.13
CA LYS A 332 6.54 -6.90 99.00
C LYS A 332 6.35 -6.64 100.51
N ASN A 333 5.17 -6.17 100.93
CA ASN A 333 4.82 -5.89 102.33
C ASN A 333 3.57 -6.63 102.81
N GLN A 334 3.39 -7.91 102.48
CA GLN A 334 2.51 -8.80 103.27
C GLN A 334 2.78 -10.29 103.00
N PRO A 335 3.39 -11.03 103.94
CA PRO A 335 3.48 -12.48 103.87
C PRO A 335 2.33 -13.09 104.67
N ASN A 336 1.44 -13.85 104.04
CA ASN A 336 0.73 -15.01 104.62
C ASN A 336 -0.36 -15.52 103.67
N CYS A 337 0.02 -16.37 102.70
CA CYS A 337 -0.79 -17.50 102.24
C CYS A 337 -0.01 -18.27 101.16
N ALA A 338 1.01 -19.02 101.54
CA ALA A 338 1.73 -19.89 100.62
C ALA A 338 2.08 -21.20 101.30
N PHE A 339 1.15 -22.17 101.30
CA PHE A 339 1.55 -23.57 101.48
C PHE A 339 0.66 -24.63 100.81
N SER A 340 -0.45 -24.28 100.15
CA SER A 340 -1.32 -25.28 99.48
C SER A 340 -1.34 -25.23 97.95
N GLY A 341 -0.57 -24.34 97.31
CA GLY A 341 -0.61 -24.11 95.85
C GLY A 341 0.59 -24.58 95.04
N LEU A 342 1.62 -25.17 95.68
CA LEU A 342 2.87 -25.53 94.99
C LEU A 342 2.77 -26.86 94.22
N GLN A 343 1.95 -27.81 94.65
CA GLN A 343 1.80 -29.11 93.98
C GLN A 343 1.17 -28.96 92.57
N GLY A 344 0.16 -28.10 92.40
CA GLY A 344 -0.51 -27.89 91.11
C GLY A 344 0.27 -27.04 90.10
N ARG A 345 1.31 -26.31 90.54
CA ARG A 345 2.18 -25.53 89.64
C ARG A 345 3.21 -26.40 88.94
N GLU A 346 3.70 -27.45 89.59
CA GLU A 346 4.69 -28.37 89.04
C GLU A 346 4.05 -29.31 87.99
N ASP A 347 2.82 -29.75 88.23
CA ASP A 347 2.00 -30.55 87.30
C ASP A 347 1.53 -29.72 86.09
N ALA A 348 1.19 -28.45 86.27
CA ALA A 348 0.82 -27.57 85.17
C ALA A 348 2.02 -27.23 84.27
N VAL A 349 3.20 -27.03 84.86
CA VAL A 349 4.43 -26.74 84.12
C VAL A 349 4.89 -27.97 83.30
N THR A 350 4.86 -29.17 83.88
CA THR A 350 5.17 -30.42 83.16
C THR A 350 4.17 -30.71 82.03
N LEU A 351 2.87 -30.46 82.25
CA LEU A 351 1.85 -30.58 81.21
C LEU A 351 2.09 -29.59 80.05
N THR A 352 2.43 -28.34 80.35
CA THR A 352 2.74 -27.34 79.31
C THR A 352 4.03 -27.65 78.55
N TYR A 353 5.04 -28.22 79.22
CA TYR A 353 6.27 -28.64 78.55
C TYR A 353 6.02 -29.79 77.58
N GLY A 354 5.21 -30.78 77.96
CA GLY A 354 4.80 -31.87 77.06
C GLY A 354 4.02 -31.39 75.84
N GLN A 355 3.11 -30.42 76.01
CA GLN A 355 2.37 -29.81 74.90
C GLN A 355 3.28 -29.04 73.93
N ILE A 356 4.32 -28.38 74.44
CA ILE A 356 5.28 -27.66 73.61
C ILE A 356 6.13 -28.64 72.80
N GLU A 357 6.58 -29.75 73.39
CA GLU A 357 7.33 -30.80 72.68
C GLU A 357 6.47 -31.49 71.60
N GLU A 358 5.19 -31.75 71.89
CA GLU A 358 4.25 -32.33 70.92
C GLU A 358 3.97 -31.37 69.75
N LEU A 359 3.76 -30.09 70.03
CA LEU A 359 3.61 -29.06 68.99
C LEU A 359 4.88 -28.89 68.15
N ALA A 360 6.07 -28.98 68.77
CA ALA A 360 7.34 -28.94 68.06
C ALA A 360 7.50 -30.14 67.11
N ALA A 361 7.12 -31.34 67.56
CA ALA A 361 7.11 -32.54 66.73
C ALA A 361 6.13 -32.43 65.55
N GLN A 362 4.92 -31.92 65.80
CA GLN A 362 3.92 -31.69 64.75
C GLN A 362 4.39 -30.67 63.72
N LEU A 363 4.99 -29.55 64.15
CA LEU A 363 5.57 -28.55 63.24
C LEU A 363 6.70 -29.13 62.38
N GLN A 364 7.57 -29.96 62.97
CA GLN A 364 8.65 -30.59 62.23
C GLN A 364 8.13 -31.61 61.21
N GLN A 365 7.09 -32.37 61.57
CA GLN A 365 6.40 -33.29 60.66
C GLN A 365 5.74 -32.54 59.50
N THR A 366 4.91 -31.52 59.78
CA THR A 366 4.28 -30.71 58.72
C THR A 366 5.32 -30.05 57.82
N ARG A 367 6.46 -29.63 58.37
CA ARG A 367 7.56 -29.09 57.57
C ARG A 367 8.22 -30.13 56.66
N SER A 368 8.34 -31.39 57.09
CA SER A 368 8.81 -32.47 56.20
C SER A 368 7.80 -32.80 55.11
N GLU A 369 6.51 -32.86 55.44
CA GLU A 369 5.42 -33.10 54.48
C GLU A 369 5.33 -31.95 53.45
N GLN A 370 5.55 -30.70 53.90
CA GLN A 370 5.65 -29.54 53.01
C GLN A 370 6.82 -29.67 52.02
N LYS A 371 8.00 -30.10 52.47
CA LYS A 371 9.14 -30.33 51.57
C LYS A 371 8.88 -31.46 50.56
N ASP A 372 8.23 -32.54 50.99
CA ASP A 372 7.90 -33.66 50.11
C ASP A 372 6.87 -33.29 49.06
N THR A 373 5.88 -32.46 49.42
CA THR A 373 4.86 -31.95 48.49
C THR A 373 5.47 -30.94 47.51
N GLU A 374 6.39 -30.08 47.96
CA GLU A 374 7.15 -29.16 47.11
C GLU A 374 8.00 -29.92 46.07
N LEU A 375 8.68 -31.00 46.49
CA LEU A 375 9.45 -31.85 45.57
C LEU A 375 8.54 -32.53 44.52
N LYS A 376 7.35 -32.99 44.92
CA LYS A 376 6.37 -33.57 43.99
C LYS A 376 5.84 -32.54 43.00
N LEU A 377 5.59 -31.31 43.46
CA LEU A 377 5.16 -30.21 42.62
C LEU A 377 6.22 -29.86 41.57
N GLN A 378 7.49 -29.79 41.98
CA GLN A 378 8.62 -29.53 41.08
C GLN A 378 8.71 -30.58 39.97
N LYS A 379 8.60 -31.88 40.32
CA LYS A 379 8.60 -32.97 39.34
C LYS A 379 7.40 -32.91 38.38
N ALA A 380 6.22 -32.55 38.89
CA ALA A 380 5.03 -32.39 38.04
C ALA A 380 5.18 -31.21 37.07
N LEU A 381 5.83 -30.13 37.50
CA LEU A 381 6.09 -28.95 36.68
C LEU A 381 7.08 -29.27 35.56
N GLU A 382 8.16 -29.99 35.84
CA GLU A 382 9.12 -30.47 34.84
C GLU A 382 8.45 -31.41 33.82
N ALA A 383 7.61 -32.36 34.28
CA ALA A 383 6.86 -33.24 33.40
C ALA A 383 5.86 -32.47 32.51
N SER A 384 5.22 -31.42 33.05
CA SER A 384 4.34 -30.54 32.28
C SER A 384 5.09 -29.75 31.22
N GLN A 385 6.32 -29.30 31.51
CA GLN A 385 7.16 -28.60 30.53
C GLN A 385 7.57 -29.53 29.39
N GLU A 386 8.00 -30.77 29.70
CA GLU A 386 8.35 -31.77 28.68
C GLU A 386 7.15 -32.13 27.78
N ALA A 387 5.97 -32.28 28.38
CA ALA A 387 4.74 -32.50 27.62
C ALA A 387 4.42 -31.33 26.68
N ASN A 388 4.60 -30.09 27.13
CA ASN A 388 4.37 -28.89 26.33
C ASN A 388 5.35 -28.80 25.14
N GLU A 389 6.62 -29.15 25.34
CA GLU A 389 7.59 -29.23 24.24
C GLU A 389 7.19 -30.28 23.19
N LYS A 390 6.65 -31.43 23.62
CA LYS A 390 6.14 -32.47 22.71
C LYS A 390 4.95 -31.96 21.90
N VAL A 391 4.02 -31.24 22.53
CA VAL A 391 2.88 -30.62 21.84
C VAL A 391 3.37 -29.63 20.79
N GLN A 392 4.29 -28.73 21.12
CA GLN A 392 4.85 -27.77 20.15
C GLN A 392 5.53 -28.47 18.96
N LYS A 393 6.25 -29.58 19.19
CA LYS A 393 6.84 -30.38 18.11
C LYS A 393 5.76 -30.99 17.21
N LEU A 394 4.67 -31.50 17.79
CA LEU A 394 3.55 -32.05 17.04
C LEU A 394 2.81 -30.98 16.24
N GLU A 395 2.58 -29.79 16.81
CA GLU A 395 1.98 -28.66 16.10
C GLU A 395 2.81 -28.27 14.87
N ARG A 396 4.14 -28.17 15.01
CA ARG A 396 5.04 -27.92 13.87
C ARG A 396 4.95 -29.00 12.81
N LEU A 397 4.87 -30.28 13.20
CA LEU A 397 4.71 -31.39 12.25
C LEU A 397 3.37 -31.33 11.53
N VAL A 398 2.28 -31.03 12.24
CA VAL A 398 0.94 -30.85 11.67
C VAL A 398 0.94 -29.69 10.66
N ASP A 399 1.61 -28.58 10.95
CA ASP A 399 1.74 -27.46 10.02
C ASP A 399 2.53 -27.83 8.76
N VAL A 400 3.62 -28.58 8.91
CA VAL A 400 4.40 -29.10 7.77
C VAL A 400 3.56 -30.05 6.92
N LEU A 401 2.79 -30.96 7.53
CA LEU A 401 1.89 -31.87 6.83
C LEU A 401 0.77 -31.10 6.12
N ARG A 402 0.16 -30.12 6.77
CA ARG A 402 -0.87 -29.27 6.18
C ARG A 402 -0.34 -28.51 4.96
N LYS A 403 0.90 -28.01 5.01
CA LYS A 403 1.58 -27.39 3.85
C LYS A 403 1.87 -28.39 2.74
N LYS A 404 2.34 -29.60 3.04
CA LYS A 404 2.62 -30.63 2.02
C LYS A 404 1.35 -31.17 1.36
N VAL A 405 0.27 -31.34 2.12
CA VAL A 405 -1.03 -31.77 1.59
C VAL A 405 -1.71 -30.63 0.82
N GLY A 406 -1.59 -29.38 1.28
CA GLY A 406 -2.16 -28.21 0.63
C GLY A 406 -1.42 -27.73 -0.63
N ALA A 407 -0.13 -28.09 -0.80
CA ALA A 407 0.70 -27.69 -1.95
C ALA A 407 1.02 -28.84 -2.93
N GLY A 408 0.54 -30.06 -2.66
CA GLY A 408 0.86 -31.25 -3.46
C GLY A 408 -0.22 -31.57 -4.49
N THR A 409 0.05 -31.29 -5.75
CA THR A 409 -0.56 -31.97 -6.90
C THR A 409 -0.54 -33.48 -6.65
N ILE A 410 -1.70 -34.07 -6.38
CA ILE A 410 -1.89 -35.52 -6.45
C ILE A 410 -1.72 -35.88 -7.93
N ARG A 411 -0.49 -36.23 -8.33
CA ARG A 411 -0.27 -36.97 -9.58
C ARG A 411 -0.80 -38.37 -9.32
N THR A 412 -2.06 -38.58 -9.70
CA THR A 412 -2.63 -39.91 -9.88
C THR A 412 -1.79 -40.59 -10.96
N VAL A 413 -0.95 -41.54 -10.54
CA VAL A 413 -0.37 -42.51 -11.48
C VAL A 413 -1.51 -43.47 -11.80
N ILE A 414 -1.95 -43.44 -13.05
CA ILE A 414 -2.94 -44.35 -13.65
C ILE A 414 -2.42 -45.79 -13.61
#